data_AF-A0A3D5JXX4-F1
#
_entry.id   AF-A0A3D5JXX4-F1
#
_cell.length_a   1.000
_cell.length_b   1.000
_cell.length_c   1.000
_cell.angle_alpha   90.00
_cell.angle_beta   90.00
_cell.angle_gamma   90.00
#
_symmetry.space_group_name_H-M   'P 1'
#
loop_
_entity.id
_entity.type
_entity.pdbx_description
1 polymer ?
#
loop_
_entity_poly.entity_id
_entity_poly.type
_entity_poly.pdbx_seq_one_letter_code
_entity_poly.pdbx_strand_id
1 'polypeptide(L)'
;MVAKDRSARAQSRMPTFSSSKLNNRIVKKLIILFLLGVVLGPLGQAQTPIRVASNNVENCILSPIQHRPLKTKLSQAKLVESILAVKPDVLAMQEVGTIKALAKLQKDLEAKGLNLPYVEHLKLFDPAIHVAYLSRYPLRKITKHDNESYLLNGRRLHVGRGFAEVQISGRGFDFSLINAHLKSKRKVPEADQAEMRLQEAYRFRRIIDSRLKSNPEINLVVLGDFNDCYNSKPVKAIVGRATPASSTPGPASATATAGQI
;
A
#
# COMPACT_ATOMS: atom_id res chain seq x y z
N MET A 1 -21.73 40.51 88.05
CA MET A 1 -20.41 40.10 87.56
C MET A 1 -20.61 38.95 86.58
N VAL A 2 -20.37 39.22 85.29
CA VAL A 2 -19.99 38.30 84.18
C VAL A 2 -20.81 37.00 84.04
N ALA A 3 -21.78 36.92 83.10
CA ALA A 3 -21.67 36.38 81.73
C ALA A 3 -21.66 34.83 81.67
N LYS A 4 -22.20 34.11 80.67
CA LYS A 4 -22.83 34.39 79.37
C LYS A 4 -23.36 33.04 78.84
N ASP A 5 -24.38 33.08 77.97
CA ASP A 5 -24.55 32.37 76.67
C ASP A 5 -24.13 30.88 76.54
N ARG A 6 -24.76 29.96 75.80
CA ARG A 6 -25.66 29.87 74.61
C ARG A 6 -25.75 28.35 74.31
N SER A 7 -26.58 27.73 73.48
CA SER A 7 -27.60 28.11 72.51
C SER A 7 -28.26 26.83 71.94
N ALA A 8 -29.58 26.92 71.72
CA ALA A 8 -30.32 26.63 70.47
C ALA A 8 -30.43 25.21 69.86
N ARG A 9 -31.69 24.78 69.60
CA ARG A 9 -32.23 24.52 68.24
C ARG A 9 -33.75 24.37 68.25
N ALA A 10 -34.46 25.15 67.44
CA ALA A 10 -35.89 24.98 67.15
C ALA A 10 -36.03 24.64 65.65
N GLN A 11 -36.89 23.68 65.31
CA GLN A 11 -37.29 23.36 63.93
C GLN A 11 -38.81 23.49 63.81
N SER A 12 -39.25 24.45 62.99
CA SER A 12 -40.63 24.66 62.57
C SER A 12 -40.95 23.80 61.34
N ARG A 13 -42.11 23.15 61.32
CA ARG A 13 -42.67 22.48 60.13
C ARG A 13 -43.65 23.44 59.45
N MET A 14 -43.45 23.72 58.16
CA MET A 14 -44.44 24.34 57.28
C MET A 14 -45.14 23.28 56.40
N PRO A 15 -46.40 23.52 55.97
CA PRO A 15 -47.17 22.59 55.17
C PRO A 15 -46.77 22.61 53.68
N THR A 16 -46.97 21.48 53.01
CA THR A 16 -46.69 21.21 51.60
C THR A 16 -47.72 21.87 50.66
N PHE A 17 -47.22 22.60 49.66
CA PHE A 17 -48.00 23.16 48.56
C PHE A 17 -48.15 22.13 47.41
N SER A 18 -49.38 21.96 46.92
CA SER A 18 -49.75 21.12 45.77
C SER A 18 -49.79 21.96 44.49
N SER A 19 -49.23 21.44 43.39
CA SER A 19 -49.44 21.91 42.00
C SER A 19 -48.61 21.01 41.07
N SER A 20 -48.98 20.58 39.88
CA SER A 20 -50.20 20.60 39.09
C SER A 20 -49.91 19.73 37.86
N LYS A 21 -50.96 19.18 37.26
CA LYS A 21 -50.92 18.45 35.99
C LYS A 21 -50.51 19.41 34.87
N LEU A 22 -49.28 19.32 34.36
CA LEU A 22 -48.89 20.02 33.14
C LEU A 22 -48.76 19.04 31.96
N ASN A 23 -49.63 19.25 30.98
CA ASN A 23 -49.83 18.60 29.68
C ASN A 23 -48.62 17.89 29.04
N ASN A 24 -48.62 16.54 29.13
CA ASN A 24 -47.70 15.62 28.45
C ASN A 24 -47.81 15.55 26.90
N ARG A 25 -48.70 16.34 26.26
CA ARG A 25 -48.91 16.29 24.80
C ARG A 25 -47.96 17.18 24.00
N ILE A 26 -47.51 18.29 24.56
CA ILE A 26 -46.61 19.24 23.86
C ILE A 26 -45.15 18.73 23.91
N VAL A 27 -44.72 18.23 25.08
CA VAL A 27 -43.38 17.65 25.26
C VAL A 27 -43.17 16.42 24.36
N LYS A 28 -44.19 15.56 24.20
CA LYS A 28 -44.10 14.39 23.31
C LYS A 28 -43.99 14.75 21.82
N LYS A 29 -44.64 15.83 21.36
CA LYS A 29 -44.53 16.27 19.94
C LYS A 29 -43.17 16.87 19.60
N LEU A 30 -42.54 17.59 20.54
CA LEU A 30 -41.20 18.14 20.37
C LEU A 30 -40.12 17.05 20.36
N ILE A 31 -40.28 15.99 21.15
CA ILE A 31 -39.38 14.82 21.15
C ILE A 31 -39.46 14.05 19.82
N ILE A 32 -40.64 13.96 19.20
CA ILE A 32 -40.80 13.26 17.91
C ILE A 32 -40.16 14.06 16.76
N LEU A 33 -40.20 15.40 16.78
CA LEU A 33 -39.46 16.20 15.79
C LEU A 33 -37.94 16.12 15.98
N PHE A 34 -37.46 16.00 17.22
CA PHE A 34 -36.03 15.83 17.50
C PHE A 34 -35.52 14.43 17.12
N LEU A 35 -36.36 13.39 17.24
CA LEU A 35 -36.05 12.03 16.79
C LEU A 35 -36.14 11.83 15.27
N LEU A 36 -36.87 12.69 14.55
CA LEU A 36 -36.92 12.64 13.08
C LEU A 36 -35.81 13.49 12.41
N GLY A 37 -35.10 14.32 13.18
CA GLY A 37 -34.09 15.27 12.67
C GLY A 37 -32.63 14.82 12.71
N VAL A 38 -32.31 13.61 13.20
CA VAL A 38 -30.91 13.20 13.46
C VAL A 38 -30.43 11.99 12.61
N VAL A 39 -31.20 11.54 11.62
CA VAL A 39 -30.71 10.52 10.65
C VAL A 39 -30.51 11.11 9.25
N LEU A 40 -29.94 12.30 9.16
CA LEU A 40 -29.02 12.62 8.06
C LEU A 40 -27.61 12.55 8.63
N GLY A 41 -27.14 11.33 8.90
CA GLY A 41 -25.71 11.09 8.99
C GLY A 41 -25.07 11.56 7.68
N PRO A 42 -23.84 12.10 7.71
CA PRO A 42 -23.16 12.50 6.49
C PRO A 42 -23.15 11.29 5.55
N LEU A 43 -23.80 11.45 4.38
CA LEU A 43 -23.62 10.55 3.25
C LEU A 43 -22.12 10.33 3.12
N GLY A 44 -21.68 9.11 3.43
CA GLY A 44 -20.26 8.78 3.48
C GLY A 44 -19.63 9.24 2.17
N GLN A 45 -18.67 10.18 2.27
CA GLN A 45 -17.83 10.52 1.13
C GLN A 45 -17.22 9.22 0.65
N ALA A 46 -17.62 8.76 -0.54
CA ALA A 46 -17.00 7.60 -1.16
C ALA A 46 -15.51 7.90 -1.24
N GLN A 47 -14.69 7.18 -0.46
CA GLN A 47 -13.25 7.34 -0.50
C GLN A 47 -12.82 7.05 -1.94
N THR A 48 -12.24 8.06 -2.59
CA THR A 48 -11.73 7.89 -3.94
C THR A 48 -10.61 6.84 -3.88
N PRO A 49 -10.67 5.76 -4.69
CA PRO A 49 -9.72 4.67 -4.58
C PRO A 49 -8.31 5.14 -4.93
N ILE A 50 -7.31 4.63 -4.20
CA ILE A 50 -5.90 4.82 -4.54
C ILE A 50 -5.57 3.83 -5.64
N ARG A 51 -5.14 4.32 -6.80
CA ARG A 51 -4.71 3.48 -7.92
C ARG A 51 -3.23 3.15 -7.81
N VAL A 52 -2.92 1.87 -7.58
CA VAL A 52 -1.55 1.35 -7.60
C VAL A 52 -1.35 0.57 -8.89
N ALA A 53 -0.30 0.88 -9.65
CA ALA A 53 0.07 0.16 -10.86
C ALA A 53 1.49 -0.41 -10.75
N SER A 54 1.71 -1.59 -11.35
CA SER A 54 3.03 -2.16 -11.57
C SER A 54 3.30 -2.23 -13.06
N ASN A 55 4.49 -1.83 -13.52
CA ASN A 55 4.86 -1.96 -14.92
C ASN A 55 6.36 -2.27 -15.09
N ASN A 56 6.67 -3.34 -15.81
CA ASN A 56 8.03 -3.55 -16.30
C ASN A 56 8.23 -2.63 -17.51
N VAL A 57 9.03 -1.56 -17.34
CA VAL A 57 9.18 -0.53 -18.36
C VAL A 57 10.13 -0.93 -19.50
N GLU A 58 10.59 -2.19 -19.48
CA GLU A 58 11.37 -2.88 -20.50
C GLU A 58 12.58 -2.06 -20.93
N ASN A 59 13.64 -2.20 -20.13
CA ASN A 59 14.94 -1.55 -20.29
C ASN A 59 14.83 -0.03 -20.53
N CYS A 60 14.23 0.71 -19.59
CA CYS A 60 14.23 2.17 -19.62
C CYS A 60 15.64 2.70 -19.27
N ILE A 61 16.54 2.63 -20.23
CA ILE A 61 17.96 2.99 -20.13
C ILE A 61 18.31 4.15 -21.08
N LEU A 62 19.37 4.89 -20.77
CA LEU A 62 19.85 6.02 -21.60
C LEU A 62 21.09 5.68 -22.45
N SER A 63 21.72 4.54 -22.18
CA SER A 63 22.87 4.03 -22.93
C SER A 63 22.78 2.50 -22.99
N PRO A 64 23.14 1.84 -24.11
CA PRO A 64 23.19 0.39 -24.17
C PRO A 64 24.08 -0.22 -23.09
N ILE A 65 23.67 -1.36 -22.53
CA ILE A 65 24.42 -2.06 -21.48
C ILE A 65 24.08 -3.56 -21.49
N GLN A 66 25.09 -4.44 -21.39
CA GLN A 66 24.90 -5.90 -21.29
C GLN A 66 23.91 -6.47 -22.34
N HIS A 67 24.10 -6.13 -23.61
CA HIS A 67 23.22 -6.51 -24.74
C HIS A 67 21.78 -5.99 -24.69
N ARG A 68 21.47 -5.05 -23.80
CA ARG A 68 20.17 -4.36 -23.78
C ARG A 68 20.25 -3.14 -24.72
N PRO A 69 19.49 -3.14 -25.83
CA PRO A 69 19.44 -1.98 -26.72
C PRO A 69 18.62 -0.85 -26.09
N LEU A 70 18.76 0.35 -26.64
CA LEU A 70 17.89 1.46 -26.27
C LEU A 70 16.45 1.18 -26.71
N LYS A 71 15.49 1.54 -25.86
CA LYS A 71 14.08 1.54 -26.22
C LYS A 71 13.83 2.52 -27.37
N THR A 72 13.15 2.08 -28.43
CA THR A 72 12.84 2.95 -29.58
C THR A 72 11.95 4.13 -29.17
N LYS A 73 11.98 5.24 -29.92
CA LYS A 73 11.13 6.41 -29.63
C LYS A 73 9.64 6.04 -29.59
N LEU A 74 9.20 5.17 -30.50
CA LEU A 74 7.82 4.67 -30.54
C LEU A 74 7.47 3.87 -29.28
N SER A 75 8.35 2.95 -28.87
CA SER A 75 8.14 2.14 -27.67
C SER A 75 8.16 2.98 -26.39
N GLN A 76 8.99 4.02 -26.31
CA GLN A 76 8.95 5.01 -25.22
C GLN A 76 7.63 5.78 -25.19
N ALA A 77 7.12 6.23 -26.36
CA ALA A 77 5.85 6.94 -26.44
C ALA A 77 4.67 6.04 -26.02
N LYS A 78 4.66 4.76 -26.44
CA LYS A 78 3.64 3.79 -26.03
C LYS A 78 3.69 3.43 -24.55
N LEU A 79 4.88 3.32 -23.96
CA LEU A 79 5.03 3.17 -22.52
C LEU A 79 4.33 4.32 -21.76
N VAL A 80 4.61 5.56 -22.17
CA VAL A 80 4.00 6.75 -21.57
C VAL A 80 2.48 6.75 -21.76
N GLU A 81 2.00 6.44 -22.97
CA GLU A 81 0.56 6.32 -23.28
C GLU A 81 -0.13 5.29 -22.38
N SER A 82 0.44 4.09 -22.21
CA SER A 82 -0.11 3.03 -21.36
C SER A 82 -0.19 3.45 -19.88
N ILE A 83 0.84 4.13 -19.36
CA ILE A 83 0.82 4.64 -17.98
C ILE A 83 -0.26 5.72 -17.80
N LEU A 84 -0.41 6.62 -18.78
CA LEU A 84 -1.42 7.68 -18.76
C LEU A 84 -2.84 7.17 -18.90
N ALA A 85 -3.06 6.03 -19.57
CA ALA A 85 -4.37 5.39 -19.63
C ALA A 85 -4.81 4.88 -18.25
N VAL A 86 -3.88 4.36 -17.44
CA VAL A 86 -4.15 3.85 -16.09
C VAL A 86 -4.34 4.97 -15.06
N LYS A 87 -3.62 6.09 -15.22
CA LYS A 87 -3.59 7.23 -14.28
C LYS A 87 -3.30 6.79 -12.82
N PRO A 88 -2.16 6.12 -12.56
CA PRO A 88 -1.85 5.66 -11.21
C PRO A 88 -1.66 6.83 -10.24
N ASP A 89 -2.03 6.62 -8.98
CA ASP A 89 -1.60 7.45 -7.86
C ASP A 89 -0.22 7.00 -7.35
N VAL A 90 0.09 5.70 -7.47
CA VAL A 90 1.40 5.11 -7.16
C VAL A 90 1.79 4.16 -8.29
N LEU A 91 2.97 4.36 -8.87
CA LEU A 91 3.53 3.55 -9.95
C LEU A 91 4.81 2.85 -9.46
N ALA A 92 4.76 1.53 -9.36
CA ALA A 92 5.90 0.67 -9.13
C ALA A 92 6.46 0.17 -10.47
N MET A 93 7.76 0.26 -10.66
CA MET A 93 8.40 -0.10 -11.92
C MET A 93 9.52 -1.10 -11.75
N GLN A 94 9.71 -1.93 -12.78
CA GLN A 94 10.86 -2.82 -12.96
C GLN A 94 11.56 -2.43 -14.27
N GLU A 95 12.81 -2.85 -14.42
CA GLU A 95 13.63 -2.53 -15.59
C GLU A 95 13.92 -1.05 -15.82
N VAL A 96 14.01 -0.29 -14.73
CA VAL A 96 14.42 1.11 -14.76
C VAL A 96 15.93 1.18 -14.75
N GLY A 97 16.52 1.91 -15.70
CA GLY A 97 17.96 2.15 -15.77
C GLY A 97 18.45 3.11 -14.69
N THR A 98 19.29 4.07 -15.06
CA THR A 98 19.82 5.05 -14.10
C THR A 98 18.72 5.97 -13.54
N ILE A 99 18.99 6.63 -12.40
CA ILE A 99 18.11 7.68 -11.86
C ILE A 99 17.79 8.78 -12.89
N LYS A 100 18.71 9.06 -13.83
CA LYS A 100 18.48 10.00 -14.93
C LYS A 100 17.42 9.49 -15.91
N ALA A 101 17.40 8.18 -16.19
CA ALA A 101 16.36 7.56 -17.02
C ALA A 101 14.98 7.67 -16.35
N LEU A 102 14.93 7.40 -15.03
CA LEU A 102 13.71 7.58 -14.24
C LEU A 102 13.22 9.03 -14.25
N ALA A 103 14.11 9.99 -14.02
CA ALA A 103 13.78 11.41 -14.04
C ALA A 103 13.27 11.88 -15.41
N LYS A 104 13.81 11.33 -16.51
CA LYS A 104 13.29 11.59 -17.84
C LYS A 104 11.85 11.08 -17.98
N LEU A 105 11.59 9.81 -17.63
CA LEU A 105 10.25 9.24 -17.69
C LEU A 105 9.25 10.01 -16.82
N GLN A 106 9.65 10.39 -15.60
CA GLN A 106 8.82 11.21 -14.70
C GLN A 106 8.43 12.54 -15.37
N LYS A 107 9.39 13.26 -15.98
CA LYS A 107 9.13 14.51 -16.70
C LYS A 107 8.21 14.31 -17.91
N ASP A 108 8.40 13.22 -18.65
CA ASP A 108 7.55 12.89 -19.81
C ASP A 108 6.08 12.64 -19.38
N LEU A 109 5.87 12.05 -18.19
CA LEU A 109 4.54 11.84 -17.59
C LEU A 109 3.95 13.15 -17.06
N GLU A 110 4.75 13.96 -16.35
CA GLU A 110 4.35 15.26 -15.81
C GLU A 110 3.92 16.22 -16.91
N ALA A 111 4.68 16.30 -18.01
CA ALA A 111 4.36 17.12 -19.18
C ALA A 111 3.02 16.74 -19.84
N LYS A 112 2.49 15.54 -19.56
CA LYS A 112 1.20 15.05 -20.04
C LYS A 112 0.12 15.03 -18.95
N GLY A 113 0.35 15.71 -17.83
CA GLY A 113 -0.63 15.93 -16.76
C GLY A 113 -0.67 14.85 -15.69
N LEU A 114 0.26 13.87 -15.68
CA LEU A 114 0.38 12.90 -14.60
C LEU A 114 1.52 13.28 -13.66
N ASN A 115 1.19 14.03 -12.62
CA ASN A 115 2.15 14.45 -11.60
C ASN A 115 2.36 13.38 -10.52
N LEU A 116 3.58 12.85 -10.43
CA LEU A 116 4.02 11.87 -9.43
C LEU A 116 5.37 12.35 -8.83
N PRO A 117 5.35 13.34 -7.93
CA PRO A 117 6.56 14.06 -7.52
C PRO A 117 7.48 13.27 -6.59
N TYR A 118 6.97 12.25 -5.89
CA TYR A 118 7.77 11.45 -4.96
C TYR A 118 8.43 10.29 -5.69
N VAL A 119 9.76 10.25 -5.64
CA VAL A 119 10.58 9.32 -6.41
C VAL A 119 11.40 8.46 -5.46
N GLU A 120 11.50 7.17 -5.75
CA GLU A 120 12.51 6.30 -5.17
C GLU A 120 13.11 5.41 -6.25
N HIS A 121 14.44 5.30 -6.27
CA HIS A 121 15.18 4.47 -7.23
C HIS A 121 16.15 3.57 -6.48
N LEU A 122 15.98 2.27 -6.64
CA LEU A 122 16.67 1.28 -5.82
C LEU A 122 17.65 0.49 -6.64
N LYS A 123 18.89 0.98 -6.63
CA LYS A 123 20.04 0.28 -7.20
C LYS A 123 20.29 -1.01 -6.43
N LEU A 124 20.18 -2.13 -7.14
CA LEU A 124 20.36 -3.49 -6.63
C LEU A 124 21.56 -4.16 -7.35
N PHE A 125 21.75 -5.47 -7.21
CA PHE A 125 22.94 -6.15 -7.76
C PHE A 125 23.01 -6.17 -9.30
N ASP A 126 21.88 -6.18 -10.00
CA ASP A 126 21.88 -6.04 -11.46
C ASP A 126 22.44 -4.65 -11.82
N PRO A 127 23.50 -4.56 -12.65
CA PRO A 127 24.18 -3.29 -12.91
C PRO A 127 23.46 -2.40 -13.93
N ALA A 128 22.47 -2.93 -14.64
CA ALA A 128 21.80 -2.26 -15.75
C ALA A 128 20.41 -1.76 -15.39
N ILE A 129 19.67 -2.57 -14.63
CA ILE A 129 18.25 -2.37 -14.41
C ILE A 129 17.86 -2.59 -12.95
N HIS A 130 16.91 -1.78 -12.51
CA HIS A 130 16.56 -1.61 -11.12
C HIS A 130 15.04 -1.52 -10.97
N VAL A 131 14.58 -1.52 -9.72
CA VAL A 131 13.20 -1.22 -9.37
C VAL A 131 13.07 0.22 -8.90
N ALA A 132 11.91 0.82 -9.14
CA ALA A 132 11.66 2.22 -8.78
C ALA A 132 10.20 2.44 -8.40
N TYR A 133 9.95 3.60 -7.78
CA TYR A 133 8.63 4.11 -7.48
C TYR A 133 8.50 5.55 -7.95
N LEU A 134 7.32 5.87 -8.48
CA LEU A 134 6.81 7.23 -8.63
C LEU A 134 5.46 7.31 -7.89
N SER A 135 5.25 8.33 -7.07
CA SER A 135 4.06 8.43 -6.23
C SER A 135 3.54 9.86 -6.18
N ARG A 136 2.21 9.99 -6.12
CA ARG A 136 1.52 11.23 -5.78
C ARG A 136 1.66 11.60 -4.30
N TYR A 137 1.90 10.62 -3.46
CA TYR A 137 1.97 10.76 -2.00
C TYR A 137 3.39 10.56 -1.46
N PRO A 138 3.74 11.19 -0.33
CA PRO A 138 5.04 10.99 0.32
C PRO A 138 5.34 9.52 0.62
N LEU A 139 6.57 9.10 0.34
CA LEU A 139 7.11 7.81 0.77
C LEU A 139 7.60 7.96 2.23
N ARG A 140 6.82 7.44 3.18
CA ARG A 140 7.07 7.61 4.63
C ARG A 140 8.28 6.83 5.12
N LYS A 141 8.49 5.65 4.55
CA LYS A 141 9.61 4.77 4.86
C LYS A 141 9.97 3.98 3.63
N ILE A 142 11.26 3.83 3.38
CA ILE A 142 11.81 3.00 2.32
C ILE A 142 12.63 1.89 2.99
N THR A 143 12.35 0.64 2.63
CA THR A 143 13.10 -0.53 3.09
C THR A 143 13.65 -1.27 1.88
N LYS A 144 14.98 -1.39 1.83
CA LYS A 144 15.69 -2.13 0.78
C LYS A 144 15.86 -3.57 1.24
N HIS A 145 15.57 -4.52 0.36
CA HIS A 145 15.84 -5.94 0.57
C HIS A 145 16.95 -6.38 -0.38
N ASP A 146 18.08 -5.68 -0.28
CA ASP A 146 19.22 -5.73 -1.21
C ASP A 146 20.32 -6.72 -0.81
N ASN A 147 20.14 -7.45 0.28
CA ASN A 147 21.09 -8.47 0.74
C ASN A 147 20.47 -9.88 0.82
N GLU A 148 19.44 -10.14 0.01
CA GLU A 148 18.81 -11.45 -0.03
C GLU A 148 19.69 -12.48 -0.78
N SER A 149 19.87 -13.65 -0.17
CA SER A 149 20.63 -14.76 -0.75
C SER A 149 19.99 -16.11 -0.46
N TYR A 150 20.33 -17.10 -1.27
CA TYR A 150 19.83 -18.48 -1.17
C TYR A 150 20.93 -19.48 -1.53
N LEU A 151 20.77 -20.71 -1.06
CA LEU A 151 21.62 -21.83 -1.45
C LEU A 151 20.94 -22.60 -2.58
N LEU A 152 21.69 -22.91 -3.63
CA LEU A 152 21.26 -23.75 -4.74
C LEU A 152 22.46 -24.58 -5.21
N ASN A 153 22.32 -25.90 -5.26
CA ASN A 153 23.37 -26.84 -5.66
C ASN A 153 24.70 -26.62 -4.90
N GLY A 154 24.61 -26.41 -3.59
CA GLY A 154 25.78 -26.18 -2.71
C GLY A 154 26.43 -24.78 -2.83
N ARG A 155 25.91 -23.90 -3.69
CA ARG A 155 26.46 -22.55 -3.92
C ARG A 155 25.53 -21.48 -3.33
N ARG A 156 26.11 -20.44 -2.76
CA ARG A 156 25.36 -19.23 -2.36
C ARG A 156 25.18 -18.32 -3.57
N LEU A 157 23.93 -18.02 -3.88
CA LEU A 157 23.52 -17.08 -4.93
C LEU A 157 22.77 -15.91 -4.29
N HIS A 158 22.82 -14.75 -4.91
CA HIS A 158 22.11 -13.55 -4.48
C HIS A 158 20.88 -13.29 -5.34
N VAL A 159 19.86 -12.68 -4.74
CA VAL A 159 18.73 -12.13 -5.50
C VAL A 159 19.25 -10.94 -6.32
N GLY A 160 19.36 -11.10 -7.64
CA GLY A 160 20.07 -10.13 -8.47
C GLY A 160 19.31 -8.82 -8.69
N ARG A 161 18.01 -8.91 -9.00
CA ARG A 161 17.15 -7.78 -9.37
C ARG A 161 16.40 -7.17 -8.18
N GLY A 162 16.35 -7.93 -7.07
CA GLY A 162 15.97 -7.56 -5.71
C GLY A 162 14.50 -7.16 -5.48
N PHE A 163 14.23 -6.78 -4.22
CA PHE A 163 12.92 -6.36 -3.74
C PHE A 163 13.02 -5.03 -3.03
N ALA A 164 11.94 -4.26 -3.12
CA ALA A 164 11.86 -2.93 -2.58
C ALA A 164 10.54 -2.74 -1.86
N GLU A 165 10.55 -2.11 -0.70
CA GLU A 165 9.34 -1.83 0.06
C GLU A 165 9.24 -0.35 0.41
N VAL A 166 8.06 0.22 0.22
CA VAL A 166 7.75 1.59 0.64
C VAL A 166 6.48 1.62 1.48
N GLN A 167 6.45 2.49 2.48
CA GLN A 167 5.24 2.83 3.23
C GLN A 167 4.68 4.14 2.72
N ILE A 168 3.39 4.16 2.41
CA ILE A 168 2.71 5.29 1.79
C ILE A 168 1.49 5.65 2.62
N SER A 169 1.27 6.95 2.79
CA SER A 169 0.07 7.50 3.40
C SER A 169 -0.62 8.42 2.39
N GLY A 170 -1.78 8.01 1.90
CA GLY A 170 -2.52 8.72 0.87
C GLY A 170 -4.02 8.75 1.18
N ARG A 171 -4.66 9.91 1.09
CA ARG A 171 -6.11 10.07 1.34
C ARG A 171 -6.60 9.47 2.67
N GLY A 172 -5.76 9.53 3.71
CA GLY A 172 -6.06 8.98 5.04
C GLY A 172 -5.92 7.45 5.15
N PHE A 173 -5.33 6.80 4.16
CA PHE A 173 -5.09 5.36 4.14
C PHE A 173 -3.59 5.07 4.10
N ASP A 174 -3.13 4.29 5.08
CA ASP A 174 -1.74 3.87 5.21
C ASP A 174 -1.58 2.42 4.74
N PHE A 175 -0.59 2.20 3.87
CA PHE A 175 -0.27 0.87 3.36
C PHE A 175 1.21 0.70 3.04
N SER A 176 1.67 -0.53 3.14
CA SER A 176 2.97 -0.97 2.63
C SER A 176 2.82 -1.50 1.22
N LEU A 177 3.76 -1.15 0.35
CA LEU A 177 3.85 -1.62 -1.03
C LEU A 177 5.21 -2.28 -1.26
N ILE A 178 5.21 -3.53 -1.69
CA ILE A 178 6.43 -4.26 -2.05
C ILE A 178 6.46 -4.54 -3.54
N ASN A 179 7.52 -4.06 -4.20
CA ASN A 179 7.84 -4.25 -5.61
C ASN A 179 8.97 -5.26 -5.76
N ALA A 180 8.71 -6.33 -6.52
CA ALA A 180 9.70 -7.35 -6.83
C ALA A 180 9.99 -7.43 -8.33
N HIS A 181 11.22 -7.81 -8.65
CA HIS A 181 11.58 -8.24 -9.99
C HIS A 181 12.36 -9.55 -9.88
N LEU A 182 11.73 -10.68 -10.20
CA LEU A 182 12.38 -11.98 -10.07
C LEU A 182 13.33 -12.27 -11.24
N LYS A 183 14.21 -13.24 -11.05
CA LYS A 183 15.08 -13.85 -12.07
C LYS A 183 14.28 -14.14 -13.33
N SER A 184 14.77 -13.68 -14.49
CA SER A 184 14.12 -13.94 -15.79
C SER A 184 14.28 -15.36 -16.29
N LYS A 185 13.50 -15.72 -17.33
CA LYS A 185 13.60 -16.98 -18.09
C LYS A 185 14.79 -16.99 -19.07
N ARG A 186 15.83 -16.20 -18.79
CA ARG A 186 17.12 -16.26 -19.47
C ARG A 186 18.02 -17.29 -18.80
N LYS A 187 18.57 -18.22 -19.59
CA LYS A 187 19.59 -19.18 -19.13
C LYS A 187 20.87 -18.44 -18.76
N VAL A 188 21.49 -18.89 -17.69
CA VAL A 188 22.74 -18.34 -17.16
C VAL A 188 23.63 -19.50 -16.69
N PRO A 189 24.96 -19.36 -16.67
CA PRO A 189 25.86 -20.46 -16.31
C PRO A 189 25.83 -20.82 -14.81
N GLU A 190 25.28 -19.97 -13.95
CA GLU A 190 25.33 -20.13 -12.50
C GLU A 190 24.48 -21.30 -12.00
N ALA A 191 23.25 -21.46 -12.50
CA ALA A 191 22.30 -22.52 -12.15
C ALA A 191 21.08 -22.52 -13.09
N ASP A 192 20.19 -23.51 -12.93
CA ASP A 192 18.91 -23.54 -13.64
C ASP A 192 18.05 -22.31 -13.30
N GLN A 193 17.53 -21.66 -14.33
CA GLN A 193 16.79 -20.41 -14.21
C GLN A 193 15.45 -20.54 -13.48
N ALA A 194 14.80 -21.70 -13.54
CA ALA A 194 13.51 -21.93 -12.91
C ALA A 194 13.71 -22.21 -11.42
N GLU A 195 14.74 -22.98 -11.08
CA GLU A 195 15.17 -23.20 -9.69
C GLU A 195 15.61 -21.90 -9.02
N MET A 196 16.46 -21.09 -9.67
CA MET A 196 16.86 -19.78 -9.16
C MET A 196 15.64 -18.90 -8.85
N ARG A 197 14.71 -18.76 -9.80
CA ARG A 197 13.50 -17.95 -9.63
C ARG A 197 12.60 -18.46 -8.52
N LEU A 198 12.49 -19.78 -8.36
CA LEU A 198 11.73 -20.38 -7.27
C LEU A 198 12.38 -20.07 -5.92
N GLN A 199 13.71 -20.12 -5.82
CA GLN A 199 14.42 -19.72 -4.61
C GLN A 199 14.25 -18.23 -4.29
N GLU A 200 14.31 -17.36 -5.29
CA GLU A 200 14.00 -15.93 -5.10
C GLU A 200 12.55 -15.72 -4.63
N ALA A 201 11.59 -16.45 -5.18
CA ALA A 201 10.20 -16.41 -4.74
C ALA A 201 10.04 -16.84 -3.26
N TYR A 202 10.79 -17.83 -2.79
CA TYR A 202 10.81 -18.18 -1.37
C TYR A 202 11.42 -17.08 -0.50
N ARG A 203 12.46 -16.40 -0.95
CA ARG A 203 13.00 -15.22 -0.22
C ARG A 203 11.97 -14.11 -0.15
N PHE A 204 11.28 -13.86 -1.26
CA PHE A 204 10.22 -12.87 -1.31
C PHE A 204 9.07 -13.21 -0.37
N ARG A 205 8.62 -14.47 -0.36
CA ARG A 205 7.59 -14.95 0.57
C ARG A 205 7.99 -14.75 2.03
N ARG A 206 9.25 -15.02 2.40
CA ARG A 206 9.74 -14.79 3.77
C ARG A 206 9.64 -13.33 4.21
N ILE A 207 9.85 -12.38 3.29
CA ILE A 207 9.65 -10.95 3.57
C ILE A 207 8.17 -10.67 3.84
N ILE A 208 7.27 -11.19 2.99
CA ILE A 208 5.82 -11.05 3.16
C ILE A 208 5.37 -11.65 4.50
N ASP A 209 5.81 -12.87 4.82
CA ASP A 209 5.53 -13.55 6.10
C ASP A 209 6.01 -12.74 7.30
N SER A 210 7.21 -12.16 7.21
CA SER A 210 7.76 -11.33 8.28
C SER A 210 6.88 -10.11 8.55
N ARG A 211 6.37 -9.45 7.50
CA ARG A 211 5.45 -8.32 7.63
C ARG A 211 4.13 -8.73 8.26
N LEU A 212 3.48 -9.76 7.72
CA LEU A 212 2.20 -10.26 8.24
C LEU A 212 2.31 -10.79 9.67
N LYS A 213 3.45 -11.41 10.03
CA LYS A 213 3.70 -11.86 11.41
C LYS A 213 3.91 -10.68 12.36
N SER A 214 4.63 -9.64 11.92
CA SER A 214 4.90 -8.46 12.74
C SER A 214 3.66 -7.58 12.96
N ASN A 215 2.77 -7.53 11.98
CA ASN A 215 1.51 -6.81 12.04
C ASN A 215 0.47 -7.54 11.17
N PRO A 216 -0.39 -8.38 11.77
CA PRO A 216 -1.43 -9.11 11.02
C PRO A 216 -2.45 -8.23 10.31
N GLU A 217 -2.68 -7.01 10.82
CA GLU A 217 -3.65 -6.04 10.28
C GLU A 217 -3.03 -5.08 9.26
N ILE A 218 -1.81 -5.35 8.79
CA ILE A 218 -1.13 -4.49 7.83
C ILE A 218 -1.86 -4.48 6.49
N ASN A 219 -2.14 -3.29 5.97
CA ASN A 219 -2.51 -3.12 4.57
C ASN A 219 -1.27 -3.32 3.71
N LEU A 220 -1.09 -4.52 3.17
CA LEU A 220 0.09 -4.90 2.40
C LEU A 220 -0.27 -5.18 0.94
N VAL A 221 0.32 -4.41 0.03
CA VAL A 221 0.24 -4.62 -1.41
C VAL A 221 1.55 -5.27 -1.89
N VAL A 222 1.43 -6.40 -2.58
CA VAL A 222 2.56 -7.14 -3.14
C VAL A 222 2.39 -7.21 -4.65
N LEU A 223 3.35 -6.69 -5.40
CA LEU A 223 3.32 -6.66 -6.85
C LEU A 223 4.72 -6.70 -7.47
N GLY A 224 4.77 -6.77 -8.79
CA GLY A 224 6.01 -6.70 -9.54
C GLY A 224 6.01 -7.60 -10.77
N ASP A 225 7.19 -7.77 -11.36
CA ASP A 225 7.42 -8.73 -12.43
C ASP A 225 8.01 -10.01 -11.84
N PHE A 226 7.13 -11.00 -11.64
CA PHE A 226 7.52 -12.32 -11.13
C PHE A 226 8.15 -13.22 -12.19
N ASN A 227 8.20 -12.75 -13.45
CA ASN A 227 8.84 -13.43 -14.58
C ASN A 227 8.29 -14.86 -14.79
N ASP A 228 7.01 -15.08 -14.51
CA ASP A 228 6.35 -16.38 -14.64
C ASP A 228 4.83 -16.31 -14.77
N CYS A 229 4.18 -17.45 -15.02
CA CYS A 229 2.73 -17.56 -15.21
C CYS A 229 1.97 -17.74 -13.89
N TYR A 230 0.69 -17.35 -13.86
CA TYR A 230 -0.14 -17.28 -12.65
C TYR A 230 -0.20 -18.59 -11.80
N ASN A 231 -0.07 -19.76 -12.43
CA ASN A 231 -0.16 -21.06 -11.77
C ASN A 231 1.21 -21.74 -11.53
N SER A 232 2.32 -21.04 -11.78
CA SER A 232 3.67 -21.59 -11.67
C SER A 232 4.10 -21.78 -10.21
N LYS A 233 5.16 -22.58 -9.99
CA LYS A 233 5.72 -22.82 -8.65
C LYS A 233 6.17 -21.51 -7.96
N PRO A 234 6.94 -20.61 -8.62
CA PRO A 234 7.30 -19.32 -8.04
C PRO A 234 6.09 -18.49 -7.60
N VAL A 235 5.06 -18.34 -8.45
CA VAL A 235 3.89 -17.51 -8.11
C VAL A 235 3.11 -18.13 -6.96
N LYS A 236 2.89 -19.46 -6.97
CA LYS A 236 2.27 -20.18 -5.84
C LYS A 236 3.05 -20.02 -4.53
N ALA A 237 4.39 -20.01 -4.59
CA ALA A 237 5.23 -19.80 -3.41
C ALA A 237 5.03 -18.39 -2.82
N ILE A 238 4.88 -17.36 -3.66
CA ILE A 238 4.62 -15.98 -3.22
C ILE A 238 3.24 -15.85 -2.59
N VAL A 239 2.20 -16.36 -3.27
CA VAL A 239 0.82 -16.37 -2.74
C VAL A 239 0.79 -17.06 -1.38
N GLY A 240 1.57 -18.14 -1.23
CA GLY A 240 1.64 -18.92 -0.01
C GLY A 240 0.40 -19.78 0.17
N ARG A 241 0.30 -20.42 1.34
CA ARG A 241 -0.93 -21.11 1.74
C ARG A 241 -1.84 -20.12 2.44
N ALA A 242 -3.13 -20.16 2.16
CA ALA A 242 -4.11 -19.49 3.01
C ALA A 242 -4.01 -20.11 4.41
N THR A 243 -3.60 -19.31 5.39
CA THR A 243 -3.92 -19.61 6.78
C THR A 243 -5.45 -19.57 6.89
N PRO A 244 -6.12 -20.58 7.44
CA PRO A 244 -7.56 -20.48 7.73
C PRO A 244 -7.76 -19.23 8.58
N ALA A 245 -8.44 -18.23 8.02
CA ALA A 245 -8.75 -17.02 8.75
C ALA A 245 -9.66 -17.42 9.93
N SER A 246 -9.29 -17.03 11.15
CA SER A 246 -10.27 -16.84 12.20
C SER A 246 -11.27 -15.83 11.66
N SER A 247 -12.48 -16.30 11.37
CA SER A 247 -13.53 -15.57 10.70
C SER A 247 -13.90 -14.30 11.48
N THR A 248 -13.39 -13.15 11.05
CA THR A 248 -14.02 -11.85 11.30
C THR A 248 -13.80 -10.98 10.06
N PRO A 249 -14.84 -10.62 9.29
CA PRO A 249 -14.67 -9.73 8.15
C PRO A 249 -14.46 -8.30 8.64
N GLY A 250 -13.27 -7.75 8.44
CA GLY A 250 -13.02 -6.31 8.57
C GLY A 250 -13.64 -5.53 7.39
N PRO A 251 -14.07 -4.27 7.59
CA PRO A 251 -14.68 -3.48 6.53
C PRO A 251 -13.60 -2.87 5.63
N ALA A 252 -13.27 -3.54 4.53
CA ALA A 252 -12.78 -2.96 3.26
C ALA A 252 -12.18 -4.10 2.40
N SER A 253 -13.02 -4.75 1.62
CA SER A 253 -12.56 -5.65 0.56
C SER A 253 -11.88 -4.83 -0.53
N ALA A 254 -10.55 -4.86 -0.57
CA ALA A 254 -9.76 -4.36 -1.69
C ALA A 254 -9.98 -5.26 -2.92
N THR A 255 -10.78 -4.81 -3.88
CA THR A 255 -10.85 -5.42 -5.21
C THR A 255 -9.59 -5.07 -6.00
N ALA A 256 -8.65 -6.00 -6.08
CA ALA A 256 -7.53 -5.94 -7.00
C ALA A 256 -7.96 -6.49 -8.37
N THR A 257 -8.21 -5.60 -9.34
CA THR A 257 -8.39 -6.01 -10.73
C THR A 257 -7.01 -6.14 -11.38
N ALA A 258 -6.52 -7.37 -11.54
CA ALA A 258 -5.32 -7.64 -12.32
C ALA A 258 -5.65 -7.53 -13.81
N GLY A 259 -5.42 -6.35 -14.40
CA GLY A 259 -5.36 -6.21 -15.85
C GLY A 259 -3.95 -6.54 -16.32
N GLN A 260 -3.79 -7.54 -17.19
CA GLN A 260 -2.59 -7.64 -18.02
C GLN A 260 -2.67 -6.51 -19.07
N ILE A 261 -1.61 -5.71 -19.16
CA ILE A 261 -1.39 -4.73 -20.23
C ILE A 261 -0.26 -5.26 -21.09
#